data_AF-A0A2S2NFQ6-F1
#
_entry.id   AF-A0A2S2NFQ6-F1
#
_cell.length_a   1.000
_cell.length_b   1.000
_cell.length_c   1.000
_cell.angle_alpha   90.00
_cell.angle_beta   90.00
_cell.angle_gamma   90.00
#
_symmetry.space_group_name_H-M   'P 1'
#
loop_
_entity.id
_entity.type
_entity.pdbx_description
1 polymer ?
#
loop_
_entity_poly.entity_id
_entity_poly.type
_entity_poly.pdbx_seq_one_letter_code
_entity_poly.pdbx_strand_id
1 'polypeptide(L)'
;MSNPGILFDESVLKLINFQDKDIVTIVDECDRCTKVGFLPEVEASYLGLLIHVMDLTSLNSTDNQKTIEALVDKALTFTKKMLKTDIESMASNHSCEIYNYFTTSTLTPQTVCVSSVRIADAVQRLNCLNEHINIASVAGGFPMGQVPLSCRITEVEYAISQGAAEIDIVIDRGLANTGDFKRLYHDLRSIKSLCVNGDVTLKTILSVTELDSYDTVYKVAMTAMMAGSDFIKTSTGKEAENATLSHGVIMCQAIKKYHDITGYQVGIKPAGGIKFNEQALSWLVLVKNQLGNEWLKASLFRIGASSLLEDVVKRLSIILKKLQTNY
;
A
#
# COMPACT_ATOMS: atom_id res chain seq x y z
N MET A 1 3.94 -5.52 15.21
CA MET A 1 4.98 -4.64 15.80
C MET A 1 5.70 -3.95 14.66
N SER A 2 6.05 -2.67 14.81
CA SER A 2 6.85 -1.93 13.83
C SER A 2 8.22 -2.61 13.63
N ASN A 3 8.77 -2.53 12.42
CA ASN A 3 10.11 -3.05 12.12
C ASN A 3 11.18 -2.13 12.75
N PRO A 4 11.93 -2.57 13.77
CA PRO A 4 12.93 -1.73 14.41
C PRO A 4 14.20 -1.56 13.54
N GLY A 5 14.29 -2.28 12.41
CA GLY A 5 15.48 -2.40 11.57
C GLY A 5 16.58 -3.24 12.21
N ILE A 6 17.62 -3.51 11.43
CA ILE A 6 18.82 -4.24 11.83
C ILE A 6 20.07 -3.48 11.38
N LEU A 7 21.25 -3.89 11.85
CA LEU A 7 22.50 -3.33 11.34
C LEU A 7 22.64 -3.62 9.84
N PHE A 8 23.18 -2.65 9.10
CA PHE A 8 23.45 -2.83 7.67
C PHE A 8 24.40 -4.00 7.45
N ASP A 9 23.94 -4.99 6.70
CA ASP A 9 24.69 -6.18 6.32
C ASP A 9 24.72 -6.28 4.79
N GLU A 10 25.91 -6.11 4.21
CA GLU A 10 26.06 -6.20 2.75
C GLU A 10 25.90 -7.64 2.24
N SER A 11 26.13 -8.65 3.10
CA SER A 11 26.06 -10.05 2.70
C SER A 11 24.64 -10.46 2.30
N VAL A 12 23.61 -9.86 2.92
CA VAL A 12 22.21 -10.17 2.62
C VAL A 12 21.74 -9.64 1.26
N LEU A 13 22.49 -8.71 0.68
CA LEU A 13 22.22 -8.11 -0.64
C LEU A 13 22.54 -9.06 -1.80
N LYS A 14 23.29 -10.14 -1.56
CA LYS A 14 23.73 -11.11 -2.59
C LYS A 14 23.04 -12.47 -2.50
N LEU A 15 21.98 -12.58 -1.66
CA LEU A 15 21.41 -13.86 -1.26
C LEU A 15 20.39 -14.47 -2.22
N ILE A 16 20.04 -13.83 -3.33
CA ILE A 16 19.07 -14.38 -4.28
C ILE A 16 19.64 -14.37 -5.70
N ASN A 17 19.51 -15.52 -6.36
CA ASN A 17 19.72 -15.66 -7.79
C ASN A 17 18.35 -15.77 -8.45
N PHE A 18 17.94 -14.74 -9.19
CA PHE A 18 16.66 -14.71 -9.90
C PHE A 18 16.80 -15.40 -11.25
N GLN A 19 15.82 -16.21 -11.62
CA GLN A 19 15.67 -16.68 -12.99
C GLN A 19 14.40 -16.06 -13.57
N ASP A 20 14.51 -15.39 -14.71
CA ASP A 20 13.38 -14.67 -15.33
C ASP A 20 12.17 -15.57 -15.57
N LYS A 21 12.42 -16.84 -15.92
CA LYS A 21 11.36 -17.86 -16.11
C LYS A 21 10.50 -18.06 -14.85
N ASP A 22 11.09 -17.94 -13.66
CA ASP A 22 10.38 -18.16 -12.40
C ASP A 22 9.46 -16.97 -12.11
N ILE A 23 9.95 -15.75 -12.39
CA ILE A 23 9.16 -14.52 -12.28
C ILE A 23 7.96 -14.58 -13.23
N VAL A 24 8.21 -14.90 -14.51
CA VAL A 24 7.14 -15.02 -15.53
C VAL A 24 6.10 -16.06 -15.11
N THR A 25 6.54 -17.23 -14.65
CA THR A 25 5.63 -18.30 -14.21
C THR A 25 4.72 -17.83 -13.07
N ILE A 26 5.27 -17.14 -12.06
CA ILE A 26 4.48 -16.62 -10.92
C ILE A 26 3.48 -15.55 -11.39
N VAL A 27 3.89 -14.65 -12.29
CA VAL A 27 3.02 -13.61 -12.84
C VAL A 27 1.87 -14.24 -13.64
N ASP A 28 2.17 -15.19 -14.51
CA ASP A 28 1.17 -15.90 -15.32
C ASP A 28 0.15 -16.65 -14.45
N GLU A 29 0.59 -17.23 -13.33
CA GLU A 29 -0.31 -17.87 -12.36
C GLU A 29 -1.27 -16.86 -11.71
N CYS A 30 -0.77 -15.69 -11.30
CA CYS A 30 -1.59 -14.64 -10.71
C CYS A 30 -2.66 -14.15 -11.69
N ASP A 31 -2.28 -13.91 -12.95
CA ASP A 31 -3.19 -13.48 -14.00
C ASP A 31 -4.17 -14.59 -14.43
N ARG A 32 -3.77 -15.86 -14.36
CA ARG A 32 -4.67 -16.98 -14.62
C ARG A 32 -5.76 -17.06 -13.56
N CYS A 33 -5.42 -16.86 -12.28
CA CYS A 33 -6.40 -16.85 -11.20
C CYS A 33 -7.49 -15.79 -11.41
N THR A 34 -7.12 -14.59 -11.84
CA THR A 34 -8.11 -13.51 -12.09
C THR A 34 -8.95 -13.75 -13.35
N LYS A 35 -8.39 -14.41 -14.37
CA LYS A 35 -9.12 -14.78 -15.61
C LYS A 35 -10.09 -15.94 -15.44
N VAL A 36 -9.72 -16.97 -14.68
CA VAL A 36 -10.62 -18.11 -14.37
C VAL A 36 -11.81 -17.64 -13.55
N GLY A 37 -11.62 -16.60 -12.74
CA GLY A 37 -12.65 -16.03 -11.88
C GLY A 37 -12.77 -16.76 -10.55
N PHE A 38 -13.48 -16.14 -9.62
CA PHE A 38 -13.70 -16.65 -8.27
C PHE A 38 -15.16 -17.06 -8.11
N LEU A 39 -15.44 -17.94 -7.15
CA LEU A 39 -16.81 -18.11 -6.67
C LEU A 39 -17.33 -16.77 -6.13
N PRO A 40 -18.61 -16.41 -6.33
CA PRO A 40 -19.15 -15.11 -5.92
C PRO A 40 -18.86 -14.73 -4.47
N GLU A 41 -18.94 -15.67 -3.54
CA GLU A 41 -18.70 -15.45 -2.10
C GLU A 41 -17.22 -15.12 -1.81
N VAL A 42 -16.32 -15.80 -2.52
CA VAL A 42 -14.87 -15.58 -2.42
C VAL A 42 -14.51 -14.23 -3.06
N GLU A 43 -15.08 -13.93 -4.23
CA GLU A 43 -14.85 -12.66 -4.91
C GLU A 43 -15.30 -11.47 -4.06
N ALA A 44 -16.51 -11.54 -3.52
CA ALA A 44 -17.06 -10.49 -2.66
C ALA A 44 -16.20 -10.27 -1.40
N SER A 45 -15.66 -11.35 -0.81
CA SER A 45 -14.72 -11.25 0.32
C SER A 45 -13.43 -10.53 -0.08
N TYR A 46 -12.82 -10.91 -1.21
CA TYR A 46 -11.60 -10.25 -1.69
C TYR A 46 -11.84 -8.80 -2.09
N LEU A 47 -12.96 -8.47 -2.73
CA LEU A 47 -13.29 -7.08 -3.07
C LEU A 47 -13.48 -6.22 -1.82
N GLY A 48 -14.16 -6.73 -0.79
CA GLY A 48 -14.23 -6.04 0.50
C GLY A 48 -12.86 -5.86 1.14
N LEU A 49 -11.98 -6.87 1.06
CA LEU A 49 -10.60 -6.73 1.54
C LEU A 49 -9.84 -5.64 0.78
N LEU A 50 -9.99 -5.58 -0.55
CA LEU A 50 -9.34 -4.58 -1.40
C LEU A 50 -9.78 -3.15 -1.05
N ILE A 51 -11.04 -2.96 -0.65
CA ILE A 51 -11.49 -1.68 -0.09
C ILE A 51 -10.74 -1.40 1.20
N HIS A 52 -10.73 -2.34 2.14
CA HIS A 52 -10.09 -2.18 3.44
C HIS A 52 -8.60 -1.86 3.35
N VAL A 53 -7.82 -2.55 2.51
CA VAL A 53 -6.37 -2.33 2.39
C VAL A 53 -6.00 -1.12 1.52
N MET A 54 -6.97 -0.33 1.05
CA MET A 54 -6.69 0.80 0.18
C MET A 54 -6.14 2.00 0.95
N ASP A 55 -5.11 2.61 0.39
CA ASP A 55 -4.69 3.97 0.71
C ASP A 55 -5.28 4.91 -0.35
N LEU A 56 -6.46 5.47 -0.07
CA LEU A 56 -7.19 6.32 -1.01
C LEU A 56 -6.46 7.65 -1.18
N THR A 57 -5.91 7.87 -2.37
CA THR A 57 -4.85 8.87 -2.56
C THR A 57 -5.31 10.08 -3.39
N SER A 58 -4.95 11.29 -2.95
CA SER A 58 -4.92 12.50 -3.78
C SER A 58 -3.58 13.21 -3.61
N LEU A 59 -2.83 13.33 -4.72
CA LEU A 59 -1.50 13.95 -4.76
C LEU A 59 -1.35 14.82 -6.01
N ASN A 60 -2.35 15.65 -6.32
CA ASN A 60 -2.31 16.54 -7.48
C ASN A 60 -1.69 17.89 -7.09
N SER A 61 -1.01 18.53 -8.02
CA SER A 61 -0.45 19.88 -7.81
C SER A 61 -1.54 20.95 -7.55
N THR A 62 -2.78 20.65 -7.92
CA THR A 62 -3.95 21.51 -7.73
C THR A 62 -4.77 21.19 -6.48
N ASP A 63 -4.35 20.21 -5.68
CA ASP A 63 -5.08 19.81 -4.47
C ASP A 63 -5.14 20.99 -3.48
N ASN A 64 -6.34 21.21 -2.96
CA ASN A 64 -6.71 22.26 -2.03
C ASN A 64 -7.65 21.69 -0.97
N GLN A 65 -8.03 22.50 0.02
CA GLN A 65 -8.91 22.07 1.10
C GLN A 65 -10.16 21.31 0.60
N LYS A 66 -10.88 21.82 -0.40
CA LYS A 66 -12.11 21.18 -0.90
C LYS A 66 -11.86 19.81 -1.52
N THR A 67 -10.76 19.64 -2.26
CA THR A 67 -10.44 18.33 -2.86
C THR A 67 -10.06 17.31 -1.79
N ILE A 68 -9.39 17.75 -0.73
CA ILE A 68 -9.01 16.88 0.40
C ILE A 68 -10.22 16.53 1.27
N GLU A 69 -11.11 17.48 1.53
CA GLU A 69 -12.39 17.20 2.21
C GLU A 69 -13.21 16.18 1.42
N ALA A 70 -13.30 16.33 0.09
CA ALA A 70 -13.98 15.38 -0.77
C ALA A 70 -13.33 13.98 -0.78
N LEU A 71 -12.00 13.91 -0.68
CA LEU A 71 -11.26 12.65 -0.53
C LEU A 71 -11.64 11.93 0.78
N VAL A 72 -11.64 12.66 1.89
CA VAL A 72 -12.03 12.14 3.22
C VAL A 72 -13.48 11.68 3.21
N ASP A 73 -14.40 12.49 2.70
CA ASP A 73 -15.81 12.15 2.58
C ASP A 73 -16.01 10.89 1.74
N LYS A 74 -15.27 10.77 0.63
CA LYS A 74 -15.30 9.61 -0.25
C LYS A 74 -14.83 8.36 0.50
N ALA A 75 -13.72 8.42 1.22
CA ALA A 75 -13.21 7.28 1.99
C ALA A 75 -14.24 6.77 3.01
N LEU A 76 -14.87 7.69 3.76
CA LEU A 76 -15.77 7.34 4.86
C LEU A 76 -17.17 6.90 4.41
N THR A 77 -17.69 7.47 3.32
CA THR A 77 -19.12 7.39 3.00
C THR A 77 -19.44 6.71 1.67
N PHE A 78 -18.53 6.70 0.70
CA PHE A 78 -18.84 6.27 -0.67
C PHE A 78 -19.35 4.84 -0.74
N THR A 79 -18.58 3.89 -0.19
CA THR A 79 -18.92 2.46 -0.19
C THR A 79 -20.25 2.22 0.53
N LYS A 80 -20.40 2.79 1.74
CA LYS A 80 -21.62 2.65 2.56
C LYS A 80 -22.85 3.16 1.81
N LYS A 81 -22.74 4.30 1.12
CA LYS A 81 -23.84 4.88 0.34
C LYS A 81 -24.20 4.03 -0.88
N MET A 82 -23.20 3.56 -1.62
CA MET A 82 -23.41 2.80 -2.86
C MET A 82 -23.94 1.39 -2.61
N LEU A 83 -23.55 0.76 -1.50
CA LEU A 83 -23.92 -0.62 -1.18
C LEU A 83 -25.02 -0.72 -0.11
N LYS A 84 -25.62 0.39 0.33
CA LYS A 84 -26.59 0.42 1.42
C LYS A 84 -27.70 -0.61 1.24
N THR A 85 -28.42 -0.53 0.12
CA THR A 85 -29.54 -1.43 -0.18
C THR A 85 -29.08 -2.87 -0.36
N ASP A 86 -27.91 -3.07 -0.98
CA ASP A 86 -27.34 -4.41 -1.17
C ASP A 86 -27.05 -5.08 0.18
N ILE A 87 -26.45 -4.35 1.13
CA ILE A 87 -26.14 -4.82 2.49
C ILE A 87 -27.42 -5.03 3.32
N GLU A 88 -28.38 -4.11 3.29
CA GLU A 88 -29.65 -4.21 4.02
C GLU A 88 -30.49 -5.40 3.56
N SER A 89 -30.51 -5.67 2.25
CA SER A 89 -31.18 -6.86 1.70
C SER A 89 -30.54 -8.15 2.20
N MET A 90 -29.21 -8.19 2.31
CA MET A 90 -28.51 -9.38 2.83
C MET A 90 -28.72 -9.59 4.33
N ALA A 91 -28.82 -8.51 5.12
CA ALA A 91 -29.14 -8.57 6.54
C ALA A 91 -30.45 -9.33 6.80
N SER A 92 -31.44 -9.06 5.94
CA SER A 92 -32.79 -9.63 6.04
C SER A 92 -32.80 -11.14 5.81
N ASN A 93 -31.79 -11.68 5.13
CA ASN A 93 -31.68 -13.12 4.86
C ASN A 93 -31.03 -13.91 6.01
N HIS A 94 -30.50 -13.24 7.05
CA HIS A 94 -29.91 -13.74 8.32
C HIS A 94 -28.95 -14.95 8.31
N SER A 95 -28.75 -15.62 7.18
CA SER A 95 -28.09 -16.92 7.03
C SER A 95 -26.83 -16.86 6.18
N CYS A 96 -26.54 -15.71 5.54
CA CYS A 96 -25.37 -15.57 4.69
C CYS A 96 -24.14 -15.17 5.51
N GLU A 97 -23.15 -16.08 5.63
CA GLU A 97 -21.89 -15.84 6.36
C GLU A 97 -21.17 -14.55 5.91
N ILE A 98 -21.36 -14.17 4.65
CA ILE A 98 -20.77 -12.97 4.06
C ILE A 98 -21.33 -11.67 4.65
N TYR A 99 -22.51 -11.69 5.27
CA TYR A 99 -23.10 -10.51 5.92
C TYR A 99 -22.25 -10.05 7.11
N ASN A 100 -21.73 -10.99 7.90
CA ASN A 100 -20.81 -10.67 9.01
C ASN A 100 -19.52 -10.01 8.51
N TYR A 101 -19.08 -10.33 7.29
CA TYR A 101 -17.92 -9.72 6.68
C TYR A 101 -18.13 -8.24 6.32
N PHE A 102 -19.34 -7.86 5.89
CA PHE A 102 -19.66 -6.50 5.45
C PHE A 102 -20.15 -5.56 6.54
N THR A 103 -20.51 -6.09 7.71
CA THR A 103 -20.99 -5.29 8.85
C THR A 103 -19.88 -4.68 9.70
N THR A 104 -18.64 -5.16 9.56
CA THR A 104 -17.53 -4.77 10.44
C THR A 104 -16.30 -4.34 9.64
N SER A 105 -15.97 -3.04 9.64
CA SER A 105 -14.65 -2.46 9.29
C SER A 105 -14.06 -2.62 7.87
N THR A 106 -14.52 -3.56 7.02
CA THR A 106 -13.88 -3.85 5.72
C THR A 106 -14.29 -2.92 4.57
N LEU A 107 -15.34 -2.11 4.75
CA LEU A 107 -15.92 -1.26 3.70
C LEU A 107 -15.40 0.18 3.67
N THR A 108 -14.33 0.46 4.40
CA THR A 108 -13.67 1.77 4.44
C THR A 108 -12.18 1.58 4.15
N PRO A 109 -11.57 2.40 3.26
CA PRO A 109 -10.13 2.44 3.07
C PRO A 109 -9.37 2.56 4.39
N GLN A 110 -8.20 1.92 4.48
CA GLN A 110 -7.38 2.00 5.70
C GLN A 110 -6.88 3.42 5.94
N THR A 111 -6.51 4.13 4.88
CA THR A 111 -6.04 5.52 4.97
C THR A 111 -6.56 6.39 3.83
N VAL A 112 -6.54 7.69 4.07
CA VAL A 112 -6.37 8.68 2.99
C VAL A 112 -4.89 9.05 2.88
N CYS A 113 -4.40 9.25 1.66
CA CYS A 113 -3.01 9.64 1.40
C CYS A 113 -2.94 11.00 0.70
N VAL A 114 -2.28 11.97 1.34
CA VAL A 114 -2.24 13.39 0.92
C VAL A 114 -0.81 13.96 0.99
N SER A 115 -0.56 15.11 0.36
CA SER A 115 0.74 15.80 0.52
C SER A 115 0.89 16.37 1.93
N SER A 116 2.14 16.55 2.39
CA SER A 116 2.47 17.05 3.72
C SER A 116 1.73 18.34 4.08
N VAL A 117 1.63 19.29 3.15
CA VAL A 117 0.91 20.57 3.33
C VAL A 117 -0.62 20.46 3.41
N ARG A 118 -1.18 19.28 3.11
CA ARG A 118 -2.63 19.01 3.08
C ARG A 118 -3.13 18.14 4.23
N ILE A 119 -2.24 17.73 5.15
CA ILE A 119 -2.63 16.92 6.32
C ILE A 119 -3.64 17.69 7.19
N ALA A 120 -3.39 18.98 7.44
CA ALA A 120 -4.27 19.80 8.27
C ALA A 120 -5.71 19.88 7.71
N ASP A 121 -5.87 19.95 6.39
CA ASP A 121 -7.18 19.95 5.73
C ASP A 121 -7.94 18.62 6.01
N ALA A 122 -7.25 17.49 5.95
CA ALA A 122 -7.83 16.18 6.26
C ALA A 122 -8.18 16.03 7.75
N VAL A 123 -7.28 16.44 8.66
CA VAL A 123 -7.53 16.43 10.11
C VAL A 123 -8.75 17.29 10.47
N GLN A 124 -8.82 18.51 9.92
CA GLN A 124 -9.95 19.40 10.15
C GLN A 124 -11.26 18.75 9.70
N ARG A 125 -11.28 18.12 8.52
CA ARG A 125 -12.48 17.45 8.02
C ARG A 125 -12.92 16.30 8.92
N LEU A 126 -11.99 15.46 9.35
CA LEU A 126 -12.28 14.33 10.25
C LEU A 126 -12.87 14.80 11.58
N ASN A 127 -12.30 15.87 12.16
CA ASN A 127 -12.82 16.48 13.37
C ASN A 127 -14.24 17.03 13.17
N CYS A 128 -14.53 17.69 12.04
CA CYS A 128 -15.87 18.18 11.72
C CYS A 128 -16.90 17.04 11.59
N LEU A 129 -16.48 15.88 11.11
CA LEU A 129 -17.33 14.70 10.95
C LEU A 129 -17.45 13.86 12.23
N ASN A 130 -16.58 14.10 13.23
CA ASN A 130 -16.40 13.23 14.38
C ASN A 130 -16.16 11.76 13.99
N GLU A 131 -15.30 11.58 12.99
CA GLU A 131 -14.94 10.29 12.40
C GLU A 131 -13.42 10.09 12.46
N HIS A 132 -12.96 8.84 12.32
CA HIS A 132 -11.55 8.50 12.37
C HIS A 132 -11.13 7.64 11.17
N ILE A 133 -10.08 8.07 10.48
CA ILE A 133 -9.32 7.30 9.51
C ILE A 133 -7.86 7.76 9.59
N ASN A 134 -6.93 6.84 9.45
CA ASN A 134 -5.51 7.18 9.47
C ASN A 134 -5.17 8.06 8.26
N ILE A 135 -4.33 9.07 8.48
CA ILE A 135 -3.79 9.90 7.40
C ILE A 135 -2.38 9.42 7.10
N ALA A 136 -2.20 8.89 5.89
CA ALA A 136 -0.89 8.71 5.29
C ALA A 136 -0.48 10.01 4.58
N SER A 137 0.81 10.34 4.61
CA SER A 137 1.32 11.48 3.87
C SER A 137 2.61 11.17 3.13
N VAL A 138 2.75 11.72 1.92
CA VAL A 138 4.05 11.76 1.26
C VAL A 138 4.87 12.93 1.80
N ALA A 139 6.14 12.67 2.10
CA ALA A 139 7.08 13.65 2.62
C ALA A 139 8.52 13.29 2.26
N GLY A 140 9.47 14.12 2.68
CA GLY A 140 10.90 13.85 2.53
C GLY A 140 11.38 14.03 1.09
N GLY A 141 10.86 15.04 0.38
CA GLY A 141 11.25 15.39 -0.99
C GLY A 141 10.43 14.69 -2.08
N PHE A 142 9.19 14.29 -1.81
CA PHE A 142 8.32 13.67 -2.82
C PHE A 142 8.05 14.61 -4.01
N PRO A 143 8.00 14.12 -5.27
CA PRO A 143 8.20 12.73 -5.70
C PRO A 143 9.65 12.35 -6.02
N MET A 144 10.58 13.32 -5.99
CA MET A 144 11.94 13.14 -6.51
C MET A 144 12.87 12.39 -5.56
N GLY A 145 12.74 12.57 -4.25
CA GLY A 145 13.65 12.00 -3.25
C GLY A 145 15.06 12.62 -3.21
N GLN A 146 15.38 13.49 -4.18
CA GLN A 146 16.67 14.17 -4.33
C GLN A 146 16.65 15.56 -3.68
N VAL A 147 16.64 15.56 -2.35
CA VAL A 147 16.68 16.76 -1.52
C VAL A 147 17.68 16.49 -0.38
N PRO A 148 18.45 17.49 0.11
CA PRO A 148 19.36 17.29 1.24
C PRO A 148 18.67 16.60 2.43
N LEU A 149 19.35 15.66 3.08
CA LEU A 149 18.78 14.86 4.17
C LEU A 149 18.16 15.73 5.28
N SER A 150 18.78 16.86 5.63
CA SER A 150 18.26 17.80 6.63
C SER A 150 16.87 18.33 6.25
N CYS A 151 16.67 18.74 5.00
CA CYS A 151 15.36 19.19 4.52
C CYS A 151 14.34 18.04 4.49
N ARG A 152 14.78 16.83 4.13
CA ARG A 152 13.91 15.64 4.16
C ARG A 152 13.42 15.34 5.58
N ILE A 153 14.32 15.41 6.56
CA ILE A 153 14.01 15.26 7.99
C ILE A 153 12.99 16.33 8.41
N THR A 154 13.24 17.60 8.11
CA THR A 154 12.33 18.69 8.48
C THR A 154 10.93 18.51 7.90
N GLU A 155 10.80 18.06 6.64
CA GLU A 155 9.48 17.81 6.05
C GLU A 155 8.76 16.63 6.72
N VAL A 156 9.49 15.57 7.09
CA VAL A 156 8.90 14.43 7.81
C VAL A 156 8.47 14.84 9.22
N GLU A 157 9.28 15.59 9.96
CA GLU A 157 8.91 16.16 11.27
C GLU A 157 7.67 17.03 11.17
N TYR A 158 7.61 17.88 10.14
CA TYR A 158 6.42 18.67 9.85
C TYR A 158 5.19 17.78 9.63
N ALA A 159 5.28 16.79 8.75
CA ALA A 159 4.15 15.90 8.46
C ALA A 159 3.65 15.16 9.72
N ILE A 160 4.56 14.64 10.55
CA ILE A 160 4.22 14.01 11.83
C ILE A 160 3.54 15.02 12.76
N SER A 161 4.08 16.24 12.89
CA SER A 161 3.49 17.30 13.74
C SER A 161 2.08 17.72 13.30
N GLN A 162 1.74 17.55 12.02
CA GLN A 162 0.41 17.84 11.49
C GLN A 162 -0.60 16.68 11.72
N GLY A 163 -0.15 15.54 12.24
CA GLY A 163 -1.01 14.39 12.55
C GLY A 163 -0.98 13.26 11.52
N ALA A 164 0.07 13.17 10.68
CA ALA A 164 0.26 11.98 9.86
C ALA A 164 0.51 10.75 10.74
N ALA A 165 -0.32 9.72 10.59
CA ALA A 165 -0.13 8.42 11.22
C ALA A 165 0.85 7.54 10.42
N GLU A 166 1.02 7.84 9.14
CA GLU A 166 1.90 7.08 8.25
C GLU A 166 2.65 8.02 7.29
N ILE A 167 3.92 7.75 7.02
CA ILE A 167 4.77 8.55 6.14
C ILE A 167 5.28 7.70 4.99
N ASP A 168 5.05 8.15 3.76
CA ASP A 168 5.55 7.57 2.53
C ASP A 168 6.72 8.43 1.99
N ILE A 169 7.96 7.97 2.11
CA ILE A 169 9.16 8.67 1.58
C ILE A 169 9.69 8.02 0.32
N VAL A 170 10.33 8.80 -0.56
CA VAL A 170 10.99 8.27 -1.77
C VAL A 170 12.49 8.09 -1.52
N ILE A 171 13.08 6.98 -1.96
CA ILE A 171 14.54 6.81 -1.90
C ILE A 171 15.27 7.83 -2.79
N ASP A 172 16.57 8.01 -2.55
CA ASP A 172 17.44 8.58 -3.57
C ASP A 172 17.82 7.48 -4.57
N ARG A 173 17.23 7.55 -5.76
CA ARG A 173 17.45 6.59 -6.86
C ARG A 173 18.89 6.67 -7.40
N GLY A 174 19.54 7.82 -7.28
CA GLY A 174 20.94 8.01 -7.68
C GLY A 174 21.88 7.16 -6.83
N LEU A 175 21.63 7.09 -5.51
CA LEU A 175 22.37 6.18 -4.62
C LEU A 175 22.09 4.71 -4.96
N ALA A 176 20.84 4.37 -5.27
CA ALA A 176 20.48 3.00 -5.64
C ALA A 176 21.18 2.53 -6.92
N ASN A 177 21.16 3.33 -7.99
CA ASN A 177 21.75 2.96 -9.28
C ASN A 177 23.29 3.04 -9.27
N THR A 178 23.89 3.84 -8.39
CA THR A 178 25.36 3.80 -8.16
C THR A 178 25.80 2.73 -7.18
N GLY A 179 24.86 2.00 -6.55
CA GLY A 179 25.14 0.93 -5.61
C GLY A 179 25.57 1.40 -4.21
N ASP A 180 25.39 2.67 -3.86
CA ASP A 180 25.67 3.21 -2.51
C ASP A 180 24.52 2.90 -1.54
N PHE A 181 24.28 1.61 -1.34
CA PHE A 181 23.24 1.09 -0.44
C PHE A 181 23.52 1.45 1.02
N LYS A 182 24.78 1.64 1.40
CA LYS A 182 25.14 2.02 2.77
C LYS A 182 24.72 3.45 3.07
N ARG A 183 24.96 4.40 2.15
CA ARG A 183 24.45 5.76 2.32
C ARG A 183 22.92 5.79 2.32
N LEU A 184 22.29 5.06 1.40
CA LEU A 184 20.84 4.93 1.36
C LEU A 184 20.27 4.40 2.70
N TYR A 185 20.89 3.35 3.27
CA TYR A 185 20.53 2.84 4.59
C TYR A 185 20.61 3.92 5.67
N HIS A 186 21.70 4.69 5.74
CA HIS A 186 21.89 5.72 6.76
C HIS A 186 20.86 6.85 6.65
N ASP A 187 20.54 7.27 5.43
CA ASP A 187 19.52 8.30 5.19
C ASP A 187 18.14 7.80 5.62
N LEU A 188 17.75 6.58 5.24
CA LEU A 188 16.49 5.96 5.64
C LEU A 188 16.43 5.73 7.16
N ARG A 189 17.53 5.30 7.78
CA ARG A 189 17.63 5.07 9.23
C ARG A 189 17.43 6.36 10.02
N SER A 190 17.96 7.48 9.50
CA SER A 190 17.79 8.80 10.08
C SER A 190 16.35 9.29 9.99
N ILE A 191 15.60 8.91 8.95
CA ILE A 191 14.18 9.23 8.85
C ILE A 191 13.34 8.30 9.75
N LYS A 192 13.68 7.01 9.83
CA LYS A 192 12.97 6.05 10.68
C LYS A 192 13.02 6.43 12.17
N SER A 193 14.12 7.02 12.65
CA SER A 193 14.22 7.44 14.07
C SER A 193 13.16 8.48 14.46
N LEU A 194 12.71 9.31 13.53
CA LEU A 194 11.63 10.27 13.75
C LEU A 194 10.28 9.58 13.96
N CYS A 195 10.07 8.46 13.28
CA CYS A 195 8.81 7.73 13.26
C CYS A 195 8.60 6.89 14.53
N VAL A 196 9.70 6.41 15.16
CA VAL A 196 9.63 5.59 16.38
C VAL A 196 8.99 6.33 17.55
N ASN A 197 9.32 7.62 17.71
CA ASN A 197 8.82 8.41 18.84
C ASN A 197 7.32 8.77 18.73
N GLY A 198 6.75 8.70 17.53
CA GLY A 198 5.36 9.06 17.25
C GLY A 198 4.45 7.87 16.95
N ASP A 199 4.93 6.63 17.06
CA ASP A 199 4.23 5.42 16.58
C ASP A 199 3.75 5.55 15.11
N VAL A 200 4.60 6.16 14.28
CA VAL A 200 4.29 6.47 12.88
C VAL A 200 4.81 5.34 11.99
N THR A 201 3.96 4.86 11.08
CA THR A 201 4.35 3.82 10.10
C THR A 201 5.17 4.43 8.97
N LEU A 202 6.40 3.93 8.74
CA LEU A 202 7.24 4.37 7.63
C LEU A 202 7.08 3.44 6.42
N LYS A 203 6.69 4.00 5.28
CA LYS A 203 6.70 3.32 3.98
C LYS A 203 7.77 3.92 3.09
N THR A 204 8.63 3.09 2.53
CA THR A 204 9.68 3.54 1.61
C THR A 204 9.32 3.20 0.18
N ILE A 205 9.11 4.24 -0.63
CA ILE A 205 8.88 4.16 -2.07
C ILE A 205 10.21 3.88 -2.76
N LEU A 206 10.33 2.70 -3.34
CA LEU A 206 11.55 2.24 -4.03
C LEU A 206 11.67 2.81 -5.44
N SER A 207 10.54 3.19 -6.06
CA SER A 207 10.48 3.68 -7.45
C SER A 207 11.03 2.66 -8.43
N VAL A 208 10.51 1.44 -8.34
CA VAL A 208 11.11 0.22 -8.91
C VAL A 208 11.32 0.25 -10.42
N THR A 209 10.53 1.02 -11.17
CA THR A 209 10.63 1.16 -12.63
C THR A 209 11.77 2.08 -13.08
N GLU A 210 12.35 2.84 -12.17
CA GLU A 210 13.48 3.74 -12.42
C GLU A 210 14.81 3.16 -11.88
N LEU A 211 14.79 1.89 -11.46
CA LEU A 211 15.97 1.14 -11.04
C LEU A 211 16.48 0.25 -12.18
N ASP A 212 17.80 0.12 -12.28
CA ASP A 212 18.45 -0.51 -13.45
C ASP A 212 18.11 -1.99 -13.66
N SER A 213 17.73 -2.71 -12.60
CA SER A 213 17.47 -4.15 -12.67
C SER A 213 16.63 -4.68 -11.50
N TYR A 214 16.08 -5.89 -11.64
CA TYR A 214 15.46 -6.61 -10.54
C TYR A 214 16.42 -6.90 -9.37
N ASP A 215 17.70 -7.10 -9.66
CA ASP A 215 18.74 -7.22 -8.63
C ASP A 215 18.85 -5.92 -7.81
N THR A 216 18.87 -4.76 -8.48
CA THR A 216 18.83 -3.45 -7.79
C THR A 216 17.56 -3.30 -6.96
N VAL A 217 16.39 -3.67 -7.49
CA VAL A 217 15.11 -3.64 -6.74
C VAL A 217 15.20 -4.47 -5.46
N TYR A 218 15.73 -5.69 -5.53
CA TYR A 218 15.93 -6.54 -4.36
C TYR A 218 16.86 -5.88 -3.33
N LYS A 219 18.01 -5.36 -3.78
CA LYS A 219 19.00 -4.73 -2.89
C LYS A 219 18.45 -3.50 -2.19
N VAL A 220 17.71 -2.65 -2.90
CA VAL A 220 17.05 -1.48 -2.32
C VAL A 220 15.97 -1.91 -1.34
N ALA A 221 15.14 -2.91 -1.67
CA ALA A 221 14.12 -3.43 -0.76
C ALA A 221 14.74 -3.93 0.56
N MET A 222 15.79 -4.74 0.48
CA MET A 222 16.54 -5.21 1.65
C MET A 222 17.13 -4.05 2.45
N THR A 223 17.72 -3.07 1.76
CA THR A 223 18.30 -1.87 2.39
C THR A 223 17.27 -1.07 3.17
N ALA A 224 16.08 -0.85 2.60
CA ALA A 224 14.99 -0.14 3.26
C ALA A 224 14.48 -0.90 4.50
N MET A 225 14.30 -2.22 4.38
CA MET A 225 13.87 -3.06 5.50
C MET A 225 14.91 -3.08 6.63
N MET A 226 16.20 -3.21 6.31
CA MET A 226 17.28 -3.11 7.30
C MET A 226 17.25 -1.75 8.00
N ALA A 227 17.01 -0.65 7.27
CA ALA A 227 16.89 0.68 7.86
C ALA A 227 15.67 0.84 8.79
N GLY A 228 14.70 -0.08 8.73
CA GLY A 228 13.54 -0.13 9.61
C GLY A 228 12.23 0.31 8.94
N SER A 229 12.15 0.31 7.61
CA SER A 229 10.87 0.55 6.93
C SER A 229 9.84 -0.50 7.32
N ASP A 230 8.63 -0.05 7.66
CA ASP A 230 7.49 -0.91 8.01
C ASP A 230 6.80 -1.44 6.76
N PHE A 231 6.87 -0.67 5.67
CA PHE A 231 6.47 -1.09 4.33
C PHE A 231 7.53 -0.74 3.29
N ILE A 232 7.63 -1.59 2.27
CA ILE A 232 8.22 -1.21 0.99
C ILE A 232 7.10 -0.95 -0.03
N LYS A 233 7.18 0.19 -0.71
CA LYS A 233 6.19 0.68 -1.68
C LYS A 233 6.80 0.71 -3.07
N THR A 234 6.04 0.28 -4.08
CA THR A 234 6.57 0.10 -5.42
C THR A 234 6.97 1.42 -6.09
N SER A 235 6.03 2.36 -6.22
CA SER A 235 6.16 3.57 -7.04
C SER A 235 5.51 4.78 -6.37
N THR A 236 5.86 5.99 -6.81
CA THR A 236 5.23 7.24 -6.37
C THR A 236 3.85 7.44 -6.99
N GLY A 237 3.60 6.82 -8.16
CA GLY A 237 2.43 7.07 -9.00
C GLY A 237 2.57 8.35 -9.84
N LYS A 238 3.79 8.91 -9.90
CA LYS A 238 4.16 10.08 -10.71
C LYS A 238 5.19 9.73 -11.79
N GLU A 239 5.73 8.51 -11.77
CA GLU A 239 6.59 7.99 -12.84
C GLU A 239 5.80 7.79 -14.14
N ALA A 240 6.51 7.78 -15.27
CA ALA A 240 5.92 7.48 -16.58
C ALA A 240 5.39 6.03 -16.64
N GLU A 241 6.15 5.11 -16.05
CA GLU A 241 5.79 3.69 -15.94
C GLU A 241 5.58 3.32 -14.48
N ASN A 242 4.52 2.56 -14.22
CA ASN A 242 4.20 2.09 -12.87
C ASN A 242 4.58 0.62 -12.71
N ALA A 243 4.75 0.19 -11.46
CA ALA A 243 5.20 -1.15 -11.16
C ALA A 243 4.30 -2.26 -11.71
N THR A 244 4.95 -3.29 -12.25
CA THR A 244 4.33 -4.54 -12.71
C THR A 244 4.33 -5.60 -11.60
N LEU A 245 3.57 -6.68 -11.79
CA LEU A 245 3.60 -7.84 -10.88
C LEU A 245 4.99 -8.46 -10.80
N SER A 246 5.80 -8.39 -11.86
CA SER A 246 7.19 -8.85 -11.86
C SER A 246 8.02 -8.16 -10.77
N HIS A 247 7.90 -6.84 -10.63
CA HIS A 247 8.53 -6.10 -9.53
C HIS A 247 7.97 -6.54 -8.18
N GLY A 248 6.66 -6.82 -8.12
CA GLY A 248 5.99 -7.38 -6.95
C GLY A 248 6.59 -8.71 -6.50
N VAL A 249 6.92 -9.61 -7.43
CA VAL A 249 7.57 -10.90 -7.13
C VAL A 249 8.89 -10.66 -6.42
N ILE A 250 9.74 -9.78 -6.96
CA ILE A 250 11.04 -9.43 -6.38
C ILE A 250 10.88 -8.87 -4.96
N MET A 251 9.95 -7.94 -4.77
CA MET A 251 9.67 -7.34 -3.47
C MET A 251 9.14 -8.36 -2.45
N CYS A 252 8.26 -9.28 -2.87
CA CYS A 252 7.77 -10.36 -2.00
C CYS A 252 8.90 -11.31 -1.60
N GLN A 253 9.80 -11.66 -2.53
CA GLN A 253 10.96 -12.51 -2.22
C GLN A 253 11.92 -11.81 -1.24
N ALA A 254 12.14 -10.50 -1.39
CA ALA A 254 12.90 -9.70 -0.42
C ALA A 254 12.25 -9.75 0.97
N ILE A 255 10.94 -9.49 1.06
CA ILE A 255 10.20 -9.51 2.34
C ILE A 255 10.29 -10.88 2.99
N LYS A 256 10.06 -11.96 2.23
CA LYS A 256 10.15 -13.33 2.72
C LYS A 256 11.55 -13.63 3.27
N LYS A 257 12.58 -13.29 2.50
CA LYS A 257 13.97 -13.51 2.91
C LYS A 257 14.35 -12.70 4.16
N TYR A 258 13.92 -11.44 4.23
CA TYR A 258 14.13 -10.60 5.39
C TYR A 258 13.44 -11.16 6.64
N HIS A 259 12.20 -11.63 6.51
CA HIS A 259 11.47 -12.29 7.57
C HIS A 259 12.16 -13.59 8.02
N ASP A 260 12.63 -14.43 7.09
CA ASP A 260 13.33 -15.68 7.42
C ASP A 260 14.64 -15.44 8.21
N ILE A 261 15.33 -14.33 7.94
CA ILE A 261 16.58 -13.97 8.63
C ILE A 261 16.31 -13.31 9.99
N THR A 262 15.28 -12.46 10.08
CA THR A 262 15.13 -11.53 11.21
C THR A 262 13.93 -11.82 12.11
N GLY A 263 12.93 -12.55 11.61
CA GLY A 263 11.62 -12.73 12.24
C GLY A 263 10.69 -11.52 12.16
N TYR A 264 11.12 -10.39 11.54
CA TYR A 264 10.28 -9.20 11.42
C TYR A 264 9.41 -9.24 10.17
N GLN A 265 8.13 -8.91 10.32
CA GLN A 265 7.20 -8.76 9.21
C GLN A 265 7.26 -7.34 8.66
N VAL A 266 7.48 -7.20 7.35
CA VAL A 266 7.43 -5.94 6.62
C VAL A 266 6.31 -6.02 5.59
N GLY A 267 5.55 -4.95 5.47
CA GLY A 267 4.45 -4.86 4.52
C GLY A 267 4.87 -4.50 3.09
N ILE A 268 3.98 -4.76 2.14
CA ILE A 268 4.11 -4.38 0.75
C ILE A 268 2.97 -3.45 0.33
N LYS A 269 3.32 -2.39 -0.41
CA LYS A 269 2.34 -1.44 -0.96
C LYS A 269 2.56 -1.25 -2.47
N PRO A 270 1.91 -2.04 -3.33
CA PRO A 270 1.77 -1.67 -4.73
C PRO A 270 1.02 -0.33 -4.88
N ALA A 271 1.56 0.54 -5.72
CA ALA A 271 0.99 1.85 -6.01
C ALA A 271 1.34 2.28 -7.44
N GLY A 272 0.44 3.06 -8.04
CA GLY A 272 0.58 3.59 -9.40
C GLY A 272 -0.05 2.68 -10.46
N GLY A 273 -0.89 3.24 -11.34
CA GLY A 273 -1.48 2.52 -12.48
C GLY A 273 -2.55 1.46 -12.17
N ILE A 274 -2.84 1.16 -10.90
CA ILE A 274 -3.87 0.19 -10.49
C ILE A 274 -5.24 0.89 -10.48
N LYS A 275 -6.01 0.66 -11.53
CA LYS A 275 -7.30 1.33 -11.77
C LYS A 275 -8.49 0.39 -11.68
N PHE A 276 -8.28 -0.89 -11.95
CA PHE A 276 -9.33 -1.89 -12.06
C PHE A 276 -9.21 -2.99 -11.01
N ASN A 277 -10.35 -3.53 -10.59
CA ASN A 277 -10.46 -4.57 -9.59
C ASN A 277 -9.65 -5.82 -9.96
N GLU A 278 -9.57 -6.19 -11.24
CA GLU A 278 -8.81 -7.36 -11.70
C GLU A 278 -7.32 -7.19 -11.44
N GLN A 279 -6.77 -5.98 -11.67
CA GLN A 279 -5.37 -5.67 -11.39
C GLN A 279 -5.09 -5.76 -9.88
N ALA A 280 -5.99 -5.23 -9.06
CA ALA A 280 -5.87 -5.26 -7.61
C ALA A 280 -5.98 -6.70 -7.05
N LEU A 281 -6.85 -7.53 -7.64
CA LEU A 281 -6.95 -8.95 -7.32
C LEU A 281 -5.68 -9.72 -7.69
N SER A 282 -5.04 -9.43 -8.85
CA SER A 282 -3.76 -10.06 -9.19
C SER A 282 -2.67 -9.74 -8.15
N TRP A 283 -2.62 -8.50 -7.63
CA TRP A 283 -1.70 -8.14 -6.54
C TRP A 283 -2.01 -8.88 -5.23
N LEU A 284 -3.28 -9.00 -4.87
CA LEU A 284 -3.72 -9.75 -3.69
C LEU A 284 -3.33 -11.23 -3.80
N VAL A 285 -3.55 -11.85 -4.96
CA VAL A 285 -3.16 -13.24 -5.24
C VAL A 285 -1.65 -13.41 -5.14
N LEU A 286 -0.88 -12.48 -5.71
CA LEU A 286 0.58 -12.51 -5.60
C LEU A 286 1.04 -12.50 -4.14
N VAL A 287 0.55 -11.56 -3.34
CA VAL A 287 0.91 -11.45 -1.92
C VAL A 287 0.49 -12.70 -1.15
N LYS A 288 -0.73 -13.18 -1.37
CA LYS A 288 -1.23 -14.41 -0.74
C LYS A 288 -0.34 -15.61 -1.06
N ASN A 289 0.02 -15.80 -2.33
CA ASN A 289 0.77 -16.98 -2.77
C ASN A 289 2.24 -16.93 -2.31
N GLN A 290 2.85 -15.74 -2.30
CA GLN A 290 4.27 -15.59 -1.99
C GLN A 290 4.54 -15.44 -0.48
N LEU A 291 3.66 -14.75 0.25
CA LEU A 291 3.84 -14.38 1.65
C LEU A 291 2.81 -15.03 2.60
N GLY A 292 1.70 -15.56 2.09
CA GLY A 292 0.67 -16.22 2.87
C GLY A 292 -0.45 -15.29 3.33
N ASN A 293 -1.48 -15.88 3.95
CA ASN A 293 -2.70 -15.17 4.39
C ASN A 293 -2.43 -14.09 5.44
N GLU A 294 -1.41 -14.28 6.28
CA GLU A 294 -1.05 -13.32 7.34
C GLU A 294 -0.68 -11.94 6.76
N TRP A 295 -0.13 -11.90 5.55
CA TRP A 295 0.23 -10.64 4.87
C TRP A 295 -0.95 -9.91 4.26
N LEU A 296 -2.14 -10.52 4.21
CA LEU A 296 -3.33 -9.87 3.64
C LEU A 296 -3.98 -8.84 4.58
N LYS A 297 -3.43 -8.65 5.78
CA LYS A 297 -3.89 -7.65 6.75
C LYS A 297 -3.48 -6.25 6.31
N ALA A 298 -4.29 -5.24 6.63
CA ALA A 298 -3.97 -3.84 6.31
C ALA A 298 -2.66 -3.35 6.97
N SER A 299 -2.16 -4.01 8.01
CA SER A 299 -0.85 -3.70 8.60
C SER A 299 0.34 -4.23 7.79
N LEU A 300 0.11 -5.06 6.76
CA LEU A 300 1.15 -5.72 5.94
C LEU A 300 0.89 -5.66 4.43
N PHE A 301 -0.32 -5.33 3.99
CA PHE A 301 -0.64 -5.13 2.58
C PHE A 301 -1.47 -3.87 2.41
N ARG A 302 -1.09 -3.06 1.43
CA ARG A 302 -1.82 -1.85 1.03
C ARG A 302 -1.88 -1.72 -0.48
N ILE A 303 -2.90 -1.03 -0.99
CA ILE A 303 -2.93 -0.59 -2.39
C ILE A 303 -3.05 0.92 -2.44
N GLY A 304 -2.04 1.59 -3.01
CA GLY A 304 -2.09 3.04 -3.26
C GLY A 304 -2.84 3.34 -4.56
N ALA A 305 -4.05 3.88 -4.46
CA ALA A 305 -4.89 4.18 -5.62
C ALA A 305 -5.79 5.39 -5.41
N SER A 306 -6.15 6.07 -6.49
CA SER A 306 -7.07 7.23 -6.48
C SER A 306 -8.46 6.89 -7.04
N SER A 307 -8.53 6.08 -8.11
CA SER A 307 -9.78 5.74 -8.79
C SER A 307 -10.29 4.32 -8.53
N LEU A 308 -9.46 3.43 -7.97
CA LEU A 308 -9.77 2.01 -7.82
C LEU A 308 -11.03 1.75 -6.98
N LEU A 309 -11.29 2.58 -5.96
CA LEU A 309 -12.42 2.41 -5.04
C LEU A 309 -13.75 2.30 -5.77
N GLU A 310 -13.97 3.14 -6.79
CA GLU A 310 -15.24 3.17 -7.53
C GLU A 310 -15.45 1.87 -8.33
N ASP A 311 -14.38 1.39 -8.97
CA ASP A 311 -14.43 0.16 -9.76
C ASP A 311 -14.68 -1.07 -8.87
N VAL A 312 -13.96 -1.17 -7.74
CA VAL A 312 -14.13 -2.26 -6.77
C VAL A 312 -15.54 -2.25 -6.17
N VAL A 313 -16.06 -1.09 -5.78
CA VAL A 313 -17.42 -0.98 -5.21
C VAL A 313 -18.48 -1.33 -6.26
N LYS A 314 -18.30 -0.89 -7.52
CA LYS A 314 -19.20 -1.24 -8.61
C LYS A 314 -19.22 -2.76 -8.85
N ARG A 315 -18.04 -3.39 -8.90
CA ARG A 315 -17.93 -4.84 -9.06
C ARG A 315 -18.58 -5.57 -7.88
N LEU A 316 -18.32 -5.10 -6.65
CA LEU A 316 -18.91 -5.69 -5.45
C LEU A 316 -20.44 -5.63 -5.49
N SER A 317 -21.06 -4.50 -5.84
CA SER A 317 -22.53 -4.41 -5.99
C SER A 317 -23.09 -5.45 -6.97
N ILE A 318 -22.40 -5.69 -8.10
CA ILE A 318 -22.80 -6.72 -9.07
C ILE A 318 -22.76 -8.11 -8.44
N ILE A 319 -21.72 -8.43 -7.68
CA ILE A 319 -21.58 -9.73 -7.02
C ILE A 319 -22.61 -9.91 -5.90
N LEU A 320 -22.84 -8.90 -5.07
CA LEU A 320 -23.84 -8.97 -4.00
C LEU A 320 -25.25 -9.22 -4.55
N LYS A 321 -25.62 -8.57 -5.66
CA LYS A 321 -26.92 -8.83 -6.33
C LYS A 321 -27.05 -10.25 -6.88
N LYS A 322 -25.97 -10.83 -7.41
CA LYS A 322 -25.97 -12.23 -7.85
C LYS A 322 -26.16 -13.20 -6.69
N LEU A 323 -25.54 -12.91 -5.54
CA LEU A 323 -25.72 -13.70 -4.34
C LEU A 323 -27.18 -13.66 -3.87
N GLN A 324 -27.83 -12.49 -3.90
CA GLN A 324 -29.24 -12.36 -3.52
C GLN A 324 -30.22 -13.16 -4.39
N THR A 325 -29.90 -13.40 -5.68
CA THR A 325 -30.77 -14.16 -6.58
C THR A 325 -30.59 -15.68 -6.51
N ASN A 326 -29.50 -16.15 -5.90
CA ASN A 326 -29.15 -17.57 -5.82
C ASN A 326 -29.55 -18.23 -4.49
N TYR A 327 -30.14 -17.46 -3.56
CA TYR A 327 -30.74 -17.89 -2.29
C TYR A 327 -32.22 -17.52 -2.27
#